data_AF-S0B0B2-F1
#
_entry.id   AF-S0B0B2-F1
#
_cell.length_a   1.000
_cell.length_b   1.000
_cell.length_c   1.000
_cell.angle_alpha   90.00
_cell.angle_beta   90.00
_cell.angle_gamma   90.00
#
_symmetry.space_group_name_H-M   'P 1'
#
loop_
_entity.id
_entity.type
_entity.pdbx_description
1 polymer ?
#
loop_
_entity_poly.entity_id
_entity_poly.type
_entity_poly.pdbx_seq_one_letter_code
_entity_poly.pdbx_strand_id
1 'polypeptide(L)'
;MNDLELLRELGQKKFQDQAVWMLNALWLKEKDAHAGEIWNFVNLFSSLEQENGKEGCGLDEVNMHRVFEKLGAQQTFQGMRNHMRKVGVTSFKKISMINFLIFYFKQDFAEVVHAPQGGNLENIEKAKHMLEEVTVVFESAQKKAEEAKAAAEESKNRTAEAKKAFEDSAQKAEESKAAAEEATKKAEEASAAKDEATQKAEESAQKANEATQKAEESAAAAEDARKKVEEAAQKLEESVKTAKVATDAAEVAKKDEDEAIERQKEAQAAEDEVTKALNEVKSQEEAKENKKAALQASNEAKAQAEEALEKSNAAKAQAEEAERQAVAAKEDAEEKLRLSNEAKQQAEEAQAKAEEAEKQAIEAQEQAEKAVEDANNKVAEAEAYLEEQKKKAEGAGQGTIWFMQREVTGKKKFMPVRKGGIVKN
;
A
#
# COMPACT_ATOMS: atom_id res chain seq x y z
N MET A 1 -30.31 -50.14 54.76
CA MET A 1 -29.71 -50.56 53.48
C MET A 1 -28.77 -51.70 53.79
N ASN A 2 -28.86 -52.83 53.08
CA ASN A 2 -27.95 -53.96 53.29
C ASN A 2 -26.61 -53.73 52.57
N ASP A 3 -25.57 -54.50 52.91
CA ASP A 3 -24.21 -54.29 52.37
C ASP A 3 -24.12 -54.43 50.85
N LEU A 4 -24.98 -55.27 50.25
CA LEU A 4 -25.04 -55.45 48.78
C LEU A 4 -25.69 -54.24 48.08
N GLU A 5 -26.68 -53.62 48.70
CA GLU A 5 -27.30 -52.38 48.22
C GLU A 5 -26.31 -51.22 48.28
N LEU A 6 -25.57 -51.09 49.39
CA LEU A 6 -24.50 -50.09 49.55
C LEU A 6 -23.39 -50.28 48.51
N LEU A 7 -22.97 -51.54 48.27
CA LEU A 7 -21.98 -51.86 47.25
C LEU A 7 -22.47 -51.50 45.85
N ARG A 8 -23.75 -51.74 45.55
CA ARG A 8 -24.36 -51.38 44.27
C ARG A 8 -24.39 -49.87 44.07
N GLU A 9 -24.76 -49.09 45.08
CA GLU A 9 -24.75 -47.63 45.02
C GLU A 9 -23.34 -47.07 44.84
N LEU A 10 -22.37 -47.59 45.57
CA LEU A 10 -20.96 -47.26 45.39
C LEU A 10 -20.50 -47.56 43.96
N GLY A 11 -20.90 -48.71 43.41
CA GLY A 11 -20.62 -49.09 42.03
C GLY A 11 -21.27 -48.20 40.95
N GLN A 12 -22.19 -47.30 41.30
CA GLN A 12 -22.76 -46.31 40.36
C GLN A 12 -22.00 -44.99 40.36
N LYS A 13 -21.13 -44.73 41.34
CA LYS A 13 -20.29 -43.52 41.34
C LYS A 13 -19.29 -43.55 40.18
N LYS A 14 -18.70 -42.41 39.79
CA LYS A 14 -17.63 -42.42 38.78
C LYS A 14 -16.42 -43.20 39.27
N PHE A 15 -15.58 -43.67 38.35
CA PHE A 15 -14.37 -44.43 38.68
C PHE A 15 -13.52 -43.74 39.75
N GLN A 16 -13.25 -42.44 39.61
CA GLN A 16 -12.46 -41.70 40.60
C GLN A 16 -13.05 -41.78 42.02
N ASP A 17 -14.37 -41.68 42.17
CA ASP A 17 -15.02 -41.73 43.48
C ASP A 17 -14.99 -43.15 44.07
N GLN A 18 -15.11 -44.18 43.22
CA GLN A 18 -14.93 -45.58 43.65
C GLN A 18 -13.49 -45.87 44.11
N ALA A 19 -12.50 -45.31 43.40
CA ALA A 19 -11.10 -45.40 43.77
C ALA A 19 -10.77 -44.69 45.08
N VAL A 20 -11.28 -43.47 45.25
CA VAL A 20 -11.15 -42.71 46.51
C VAL A 20 -11.78 -43.50 47.66
N TRP A 21 -12.94 -44.10 47.42
CA TRP A 21 -13.62 -44.91 48.44
C TRP A 21 -12.79 -46.10 48.90
N MET A 22 -12.23 -46.85 47.94
CA MET A 22 -11.32 -47.96 48.23
C MET A 22 -10.06 -47.48 48.95
N LEU A 23 -9.44 -46.41 48.47
CA LEU A 23 -8.20 -45.90 49.07
C LEU A 23 -8.42 -45.46 50.52
N ASN A 24 -9.56 -44.83 50.83
CA ASN A 24 -9.93 -44.51 52.22
C ASN A 24 -10.14 -45.77 53.07
N ALA A 25 -10.71 -46.84 52.50
CA ALA A 25 -10.87 -48.12 53.19
C ALA A 25 -9.54 -48.78 53.55
N LEU A 26 -8.55 -48.69 52.65
CA LEU A 26 -7.21 -49.24 52.87
C LEU A 26 -6.34 -48.35 53.77
N TRP A 27 -6.66 -47.05 53.89
CA TRP A 27 -5.76 -46.05 54.45
C TRP A 27 -5.32 -46.31 55.88
N LEU A 28 -6.22 -46.82 56.74
CA LEU A 28 -5.89 -47.11 58.14
C LEU A 28 -4.86 -48.25 58.28
N LYS A 29 -4.89 -49.23 57.36
CA LYS A 29 -4.03 -50.42 57.40
C LYS A 29 -2.74 -50.20 56.59
N GLU A 30 -2.86 -49.59 55.42
CA GLU A 30 -1.81 -49.60 54.39
C GLU A 30 -1.37 -48.19 53.95
N LYS A 31 -1.99 -47.13 54.49
CA LYS A 31 -1.70 -45.73 54.18
C LYS A 31 -1.70 -45.47 52.65
N ASP A 32 -0.67 -44.82 52.13
CA ASP A 32 -0.55 -44.41 50.72
C ASP A 32 0.12 -45.46 49.82
N ALA A 33 0.43 -46.66 50.33
CA ALA A 33 1.17 -47.69 49.60
C ALA A 33 0.53 -48.05 48.24
N HIS A 34 -0.82 -48.10 48.19
CA HIS A 34 -1.57 -48.44 46.99
C HIS A 34 -2.14 -47.23 46.23
N ALA A 35 -1.89 -46.01 46.70
CA ALA A 35 -2.52 -44.82 46.14
C ALA A 35 -2.11 -44.59 44.67
N GLY A 36 -0.83 -44.77 44.35
CA GLY A 36 -0.33 -44.69 42.96
C GLY A 36 -0.89 -45.78 42.03
N GLU A 37 -1.08 -46.99 42.56
CA GLU A 37 -1.65 -48.12 41.82
C GLU A 37 -3.15 -47.90 41.53
N ILE A 38 -3.91 -47.49 42.54
CA ILE A 38 -5.34 -47.16 42.43
C ILE A 38 -5.55 -45.99 41.45
N TRP A 39 -4.67 -44.98 41.46
CA TRP A 39 -4.68 -43.91 40.45
C TRP A 39 -4.51 -44.44 39.02
N ASN A 40 -3.58 -45.38 38.83
CA ASN A 40 -3.37 -45.98 37.52
C ASN A 40 -4.58 -46.81 37.06
N PHE A 41 -5.30 -47.46 37.98
CA PHE A 41 -6.57 -48.13 37.65
C PHE A 41 -7.64 -47.15 37.18
N VAL A 42 -7.79 -45.99 37.82
CA VAL A 42 -8.74 -44.96 37.34
C VAL A 42 -8.46 -44.60 35.88
N ASN A 43 -7.20 -44.38 35.52
CA ASN A 43 -6.81 -44.06 34.14
C ASN A 43 -7.07 -45.22 33.19
N LEU A 44 -6.74 -46.45 33.61
CA LEU A 44 -6.94 -47.65 32.82
C LEU A 44 -8.43 -47.90 32.55
N PHE A 45 -9.27 -47.85 33.57
CA PHE A 45 -10.72 -48.02 33.46
C PHE A 45 -11.33 -46.92 32.59
N SER A 46 -10.95 -45.66 32.81
CA SER A 46 -11.43 -44.54 31.99
C SER A 46 -11.05 -44.68 30.51
N SER A 47 -9.90 -45.31 30.20
CA SER A 47 -9.47 -45.56 28.82
C SER A 47 -10.19 -46.71 28.12
N LEU A 48 -10.79 -47.62 28.91
CA LEU A 48 -11.49 -48.80 28.41
C LEU A 48 -13.02 -48.64 28.41
N GLU A 49 -13.54 -47.61 29.09
CA GLU A 49 -14.95 -47.25 29.06
C GLU A 49 -15.24 -46.43 27.80
N GLN A 50 -16.21 -46.88 27.00
CA GLN A 50 -16.44 -46.40 25.63
C GLN A 50 -17.51 -45.31 25.53
N GLU A 51 -18.33 -45.12 26.56
CA GLU A 51 -19.52 -44.26 26.51
C GLU A 51 -19.28 -42.91 27.22
N ASN A 52 -18.83 -42.97 28.47
CA ASN A 52 -18.69 -41.84 29.39
C ASN A 52 -17.23 -41.59 29.80
N GLY A 53 -16.29 -42.49 29.45
CA GLY A 53 -14.86 -42.33 29.69
C GLY A 53 -14.54 -42.10 31.17
N LYS A 54 -14.02 -40.91 31.51
CA LYS A 54 -13.67 -40.51 32.90
C LYS A 54 -14.87 -40.43 33.85
N GLU A 55 -16.07 -40.19 33.31
CA GLU A 55 -17.32 -40.15 34.07
C GLU A 55 -18.02 -41.52 34.13
N GLY A 56 -17.37 -42.58 33.64
CA GLY A 56 -17.89 -43.94 33.69
C GLY A 56 -17.94 -44.53 35.11
N CYS A 57 -18.84 -45.49 35.32
CA CYS A 57 -19.05 -46.18 36.61
C CYS A 57 -18.70 -47.67 36.60
N GLY A 58 -18.46 -48.26 35.43
CA GLY A 58 -18.15 -49.68 35.28
C GLY A 58 -17.81 -50.05 33.85
N LEU A 59 -17.29 -51.25 33.64
CA LEU A 59 -16.94 -51.80 32.33
C LEU A 59 -17.86 -52.96 31.99
N ASP A 60 -18.11 -53.19 30.70
CA ASP A 60 -18.72 -54.44 30.27
C ASP A 60 -17.77 -55.62 30.51
N GLU A 61 -18.27 -56.83 30.28
CA GLU A 61 -17.51 -58.04 30.54
C GLU A 61 -16.22 -58.14 29.71
N VAL A 62 -16.26 -57.66 28.46
CA VAL A 62 -15.11 -57.72 27.54
C VAL A 62 -14.02 -56.74 27.99
N ASN A 63 -14.38 -55.50 28.33
CA ASN A 63 -13.41 -54.51 28.77
C ASN A 63 -12.90 -54.80 30.19
N MET A 64 -13.70 -55.41 31.07
CA MET A 64 -13.21 -55.91 32.36
C MET A 64 -12.19 -57.05 32.16
N HIS A 65 -12.42 -57.95 31.21
CA HIS A 65 -11.44 -58.99 30.88
C HIS A 65 -10.11 -58.39 30.37
N ARG A 66 -10.18 -57.33 29.55
CA ARG A 66 -9.01 -56.56 29.11
C ARG A 66 -8.24 -55.89 30.26
N VAL A 67 -8.92 -55.48 31.34
CA VAL A 67 -8.25 -54.99 32.56
C VAL A 67 -7.35 -56.09 33.12
N PHE A 68 -7.88 -57.30 33.32
CA PHE A 68 -7.11 -58.43 33.84
C PHE A 68 -5.92 -58.81 32.96
N GLU A 69 -6.09 -58.76 31.64
CA GLU A 69 -5.01 -58.99 30.68
C GLU A 69 -3.90 -57.95 30.83
N LYS A 70 -4.24 -56.66 30.90
CA LYS A 70 -3.27 -55.56 31.05
C LYS A 70 -2.51 -55.59 32.38
N LEU A 71 -3.04 -56.28 33.39
CA LEU A 71 -2.39 -56.49 34.68
C LEU A 71 -1.56 -57.79 34.73
N GLY A 72 -1.46 -58.53 33.63
CA GLY A 72 -0.76 -59.81 33.59
C GLY A 72 -1.46 -60.93 34.37
N ALA A 73 -2.72 -60.72 34.76
CA ALA A 73 -3.55 -61.65 35.51
C ALA A 73 -4.60 -62.31 34.59
N GLN A 74 -4.16 -62.79 33.43
CA GLN A 74 -5.05 -63.36 32.42
C GLN A 74 -5.81 -64.56 32.99
N GLN A 75 -7.13 -64.51 32.86
CA GLN A 75 -8.04 -65.57 33.28
C GLN A 75 -9.08 -65.82 32.20
N THR A 76 -9.76 -66.96 32.23
CA THR A 76 -10.91 -67.19 31.34
C THR A 76 -12.09 -66.31 31.78
N PHE A 77 -13.02 -66.01 30.87
CA PHE A 77 -14.27 -65.31 31.22
C PHE A 77 -15.03 -66.00 32.36
N GLN A 78 -15.03 -67.34 32.37
CA GLN A 78 -15.66 -68.12 33.45
C GLN A 78 -14.92 -67.94 34.78
N GLY A 79 -13.58 -67.92 34.77
CA GLY A 79 -12.77 -67.61 35.94
C GLY A 79 -13.07 -66.22 36.51
N MET A 80 -13.10 -65.21 35.63
CA MET A 80 -13.46 -63.84 36.00
C MET A 80 -14.87 -63.76 36.60
N ARG A 81 -15.87 -64.38 35.98
CA ARG A 81 -17.25 -64.40 36.51
C ARG A 81 -17.32 -65.01 37.90
N ASN A 82 -16.64 -66.13 38.12
CA ASN A 82 -16.61 -66.80 39.41
C ASN A 82 -15.98 -65.92 40.50
N HIS A 83 -14.90 -65.21 40.17
CA HIS A 83 -14.26 -64.26 41.08
C HIS A 83 -15.12 -63.04 41.37
N MET A 84 -15.70 -62.43 40.34
CA MET A 84 -16.55 -61.25 40.48
C MET A 84 -17.83 -61.54 41.29
N ARG A 85 -18.42 -62.74 41.18
CA ARG A 85 -19.56 -63.13 42.03
C ARG A 85 -19.20 -63.18 43.51
N LYS A 86 -17.98 -63.58 43.86
CA LYS A 86 -17.51 -63.64 45.27
C LYS A 86 -17.40 -62.27 45.91
N VAL A 87 -17.20 -61.22 45.11
CA VAL A 87 -17.09 -59.83 45.55
C VAL A 87 -18.39 -59.05 45.30
N GLY A 88 -19.54 -59.75 45.23
CA GLY A 88 -20.86 -59.11 45.21
C GLY A 88 -21.38 -58.70 43.84
N VAL A 89 -20.76 -59.10 42.72
CA VAL A 89 -21.31 -58.82 41.37
C VAL A 89 -22.52 -59.72 41.10
N THR A 90 -23.68 -59.09 40.95
CA THR A 90 -24.96 -59.77 40.65
C THR A 90 -25.37 -59.67 39.17
N SER A 91 -24.81 -58.71 38.43
CA SER A 91 -25.04 -58.49 37.00
C SER A 91 -23.71 -58.27 36.29
N PHE A 92 -23.52 -58.95 35.15
CA PHE A 92 -22.30 -58.87 34.34
C PHE A 92 -22.42 -57.92 33.15
N LYS A 93 -23.54 -57.20 33.03
CA LYS A 93 -23.71 -56.18 31.97
C LYS A 93 -22.74 -55.02 32.16
N LYS A 94 -22.52 -54.60 33.41
CA LYS A 94 -21.59 -53.55 33.79
C LYS A 94 -21.01 -53.90 35.16
N ILE A 95 -19.71 -54.17 35.20
CA ILE A 95 -18.94 -54.51 36.39
C ILE A 95 -18.25 -53.22 36.86
N SER A 96 -18.59 -52.77 38.05
CA SER A 96 -18.01 -51.55 38.63
C SER A 96 -16.54 -51.74 38.97
N MET A 97 -15.81 -50.63 39.01
CA MET A 97 -14.40 -50.66 39.42
C MET A 97 -14.25 -51.05 40.89
N ILE A 98 -15.18 -50.66 41.77
CA ILE A 98 -15.11 -51.02 43.19
C ILE A 98 -15.13 -52.53 43.39
N ASN A 99 -15.96 -53.28 42.65
CA ASN A 99 -15.98 -54.75 42.72
C ASN A 99 -14.65 -55.34 42.24
N PHE A 100 -14.06 -54.77 41.18
CA PHE A 100 -12.71 -55.14 40.76
C PHE A 100 -11.65 -54.86 41.85
N LEU A 101 -11.67 -53.68 42.48
CA LEU A 101 -10.71 -53.30 43.50
C LEU A 101 -10.82 -54.17 44.76
N ILE A 102 -12.05 -54.51 45.18
CA ILE A 102 -12.31 -55.44 46.29
C ILE A 102 -11.64 -56.80 45.99
N PHE A 103 -11.82 -57.31 44.77
CA PHE A 103 -11.16 -58.55 44.35
C PHE A 103 -9.63 -58.42 44.33
N TYR A 104 -9.12 -57.35 43.71
CA TYR A 104 -7.70 -57.15 43.49
C TYR A 104 -6.92 -57.00 44.81
N PHE A 105 -7.43 -56.18 45.73
CA PHE A 105 -6.84 -55.97 47.06
C PHE A 105 -7.30 -56.99 48.10
N LYS A 106 -8.10 -58.00 47.70
CA LYS A 106 -8.61 -59.07 48.56
C LYS A 106 -9.33 -58.54 49.81
N GLN A 107 -10.10 -57.47 49.64
CA GLN A 107 -10.86 -56.85 50.72
C GLN A 107 -12.21 -57.52 50.91
N ASP A 108 -12.77 -57.40 52.11
CA ASP A 108 -14.16 -57.77 52.37
C ASP A 108 -15.07 -56.62 51.92
N PHE A 109 -16.10 -56.93 51.11
CA PHE A 109 -16.97 -55.89 50.58
C PHE A 109 -17.79 -55.22 51.68
N ALA A 110 -18.15 -55.91 52.77
CA ALA A 110 -18.85 -55.34 53.91
C ALA A 110 -17.95 -54.36 54.67
N GLU A 111 -16.66 -54.67 54.83
CA GLU A 111 -15.70 -53.72 55.40
C GLU A 111 -15.53 -52.47 54.52
N VAL A 112 -15.46 -52.65 53.20
CA VAL A 112 -15.25 -51.56 52.24
C VAL A 112 -16.44 -50.61 52.18
N VAL A 113 -17.69 -51.12 52.17
CA VAL A 113 -18.86 -50.23 52.09
C VAL A 113 -19.10 -49.40 53.36
N HIS A 114 -18.60 -49.86 54.51
CA HIS A 114 -18.71 -49.13 55.80
C HIS A 114 -17.43 -48.34 56.15
N ALA A 115 -16.45 -48.32 55.26
CA ALA A 115 -15.19 -47.63 55.48
C ALA A 115 -15.39 -46.12 55.71
N PRO A 116 -14.67 -45.51 56.67
CA PRO A 116 -14.83 -44.10 56.98
C PRO A 116 -14.29 -43.21 55.84
N GLN A 117 -15.19 -42.45 55.21
CA GLN A 117 -14.86 -41.65 54.01
C GLN A 117 -14.39 -40.21 54.32
N GLY A 118 -14.49 -39.76 55.57
CA GLY A 118 -14.12 -38.40 55.99
C GLY A 118 -15.14 -37.32 55.56
N GLY A 119 -15.38 -36.33 56.41
CA GLY A 119 -16.48 -35.35 56.26
C GLY A 119 -16.11 -34.02 55.60
N ASN A 120 -15.01 -33.92 54.84
CA ASN A 120 -14.45 -32.64 54.42
C ASN A 120 -14.60 -32.34 52.91
N LEU A 121 -15.66 -32.88 52.29
CA LEU A 121 -15.95 -32.78 50.84
C LEU A 121 -16.16 -31.34 50.34
N GLU A 122 -16.78 -30.46 51.13
CA GLU A 122 -17.12 -29.08 50.72
C GLU A 122 -15.86 -28.20 50.55
N ASN A 123 -14.93 -28.35 51.47
CA ASN A 123 -13.63 -27.68 51.49
C ASN A 123 -12.72 -28.13 50.33
N ILE A 124 -12.94 -29.35 49.89
CA ILE A 124 -12.27 -30.06 48.83
C ILE A 124 -12.78 -29.61 47.44
N GLU A 125 -14.09 -29.42 47.29
CA GLU A 125 -14.70 -28.87 46.08
C GLU A 125 -14.28 -27.42 45.85
N LYS A 126 -14.14 -26.62 46.92
CA LYS A 126 -13.58 -25.26 46.85
C LYS A 126 -12.19 -25.24 46.23
N ALA A 127 -11.31 -26.17 46.61
CA ALA A 127 -9.96 -26.26 46.04
C ALA A 127 -9.96 -26.65 44.55
N LYS A 128 -10.86 -27.56 44.13
CA LYS A 128 -11.01 -27.92 42.70
C LYS A 128 -11.51 -26.74 41.86
N HIS A 129 -12.54 -26.06 42.36
CA HIS A 129 -13.14 -24.91 41.69
C HIS A 129 -12.11 -23.78 41.50
N MET A 130 -11.34 -23.46 42.54
CA MET A 130 -10.29 -22.42 42.46
C MET A 130 -9.24 -22.72 41.37
N LEU A 131 -8.88 -23.99 41.16
CA LEU A 131 -7.92 -24.38 40.12
C LEU A 131 -8.51 -24.35 38.70
N GLU A 132 -9.79 -24.65 38.55
CA GLU A 132 -10.48 -24.58 37.26
C GLU A 132 -10.68 -23.15 36.80
N GLU A 133 -11.18 -22.28 37.68
CA GLU A 133 -11.33 -20.84 37.39
C GLU A 133 -10.00 -20.21 36.94
N VAL A 134 -8.91 -20.56 37.61
CA VAL A 134 -7.56 -20.11 37.29
C VAL A 134 -7.13 -20.52 35.89
N THR A 135 -7.37 -21.79 35.54
CA THR A 135 -6.98 -22.34 34.25
C THR A 135 -7.71 -21.60 33.12
N VAL A 136 -9.00 -21.35 33.30
CA VAL A 136 -9.82 -20.61 32.33
C VAL A 136 -9.37 -19.16 32.17
N VAL A 137 -9.09 -18.46 33.28
CA VAL A 137 -8.59 -17.07 33.24
C VAL A 137 -7.24 -17.00 32.55
N PHE A 138 -6.36 -17.97 32.82
CA PHE A 138 -5.05 -18.05 32.20
C PHE A 138 -5.14 -18.27 30.68
N GLU A 139 -5.86 -19.31 30.23
CA GLU A 139 -6.00 -19.62 28.80
C GLU A 139 -6.61 -18.44 28.03
N SER A 140 -7.59 -17.76 28.63
CA SER A 140 -8.19 -16.55 28.07
C SER A 140 -7.19 -15.39 27.95
N ALA A 141 -6.38 -15.16 28.98
CA ALA A 141 -5.38 -14.09 28.97
C ALA A 141 -4.24 -14.38 27.97
N GLN A 142 -3.77 -15.63 27.89
CA GLN A 142 -2.76 -16.04 26.91
C GLN A 142 -3.25 -15.86 25.48
N LYS A 143 -4.48 -16.32 25.19
CA LYS A 143 -5.07 -16.17 23.86
C LYS A 143 -5.16 -14.70 23.45
N LYS A 144 -5.59 -13.81 24.37
CA LYS A 144 -5.63 -12.36 24.10
C LYS A 144 -4.25 -11.77 23.84
N ALA A 145 -3.22 -12.22 24.56
CA ALA A 145 -1.85 -11.76 24.33
C ALA A 145 -1.32 -12.19 22.96
N GLU A 146 -1.61 -13.42 22.52
CA GLU A 146 -1.22 -13.90 21.19
C GLU A 146 -1.96 -13.15 20.06
N GLU A 147 -3.26 -12.94 20.21
CA GLU A 147 -4.07 -12.15 19.26
C GLU A 147 -3.58 -10.70 19.15
N ALA A 148 -3.31 -10.06 20.29
CA ALA A 148 -2.82 -8.67 20.32
C ALA A 148 -1.42 -8.56 19.71
N LYS A 149 -0.53 -9.52 19.96
CA LYS A 149 0.79 -9.57 19.32
C LYS A 149 0.69 -9.75 17.80
N ALA A 150 -0.19 -10.63 17.33
CA ALA A 150 -0.43 -10.81 15.89
C ALA A 150 -0.95 -9.52 15.24
N ALA A 151 -1.88 -8.82 15.90
CA ALA A 151 -2.39 -7.52 15.43
C ALA A 151 -1.30 -6.42 15.40
N ALA A 152 -0.39 -6.41 16.37
CA ALA A 152 0.75 -5.48 16.39
C ALA A 152 1.71 -5.74 15.22
N GLU A 153 2.05 -7.00 14.93
CA GLU A 153 2.92 -7.35 13.80
C GLU A 153 2.27 -7.03 12.45
N GLU A 154 0.97 -7.32 12.29
CA GLU A 154 0.23 -6.94 11.09
C GLU A 154 0.23 -5.42 10.89
N SER A 155 0.05 -4.65 11.97
CA SER A 155 0.05 -3.20 11.90
C SER A 155 1.43 -2.64 11.55
N LYS A 156 2.52 -3.22 12.07
CA LYS A 156 3.90 -2.87 11.68
C LYS A 156 4.15 -3.08 10.19
N ASN A 157 3.67 -4.20 9.62
CA ASN A 157 3.80 -4.47 8.19
C ASN A 157 3.03 -3.43 7.35
N ARG A 158 1.80 -3.10 7.74
CA ARG A 158 1.01 -2.04 7.07
C ARG A 158 1.70 -0.68 7.12
N THR A 159 2.35 -0.33 8.22
CA THR A 159 3.15 0.90 8.33
C THR A 159 4.34 0.90 7.37
N ALA A 160 5.04 -0.24 7.25
CA ALA A 160 6.15 -0.37 6.31
C ALA A 160 5.70 -0.22 4.84
N GLU A 161 4.58 -0.84 4.48
CA GLU A 161 3.97 -0.71 3.15
C GLU A 161 3.53 0.74 2.85
N ALA A 162 2.84 1.38 3.80
CA ALA A 162 2.39 2.76 3.66
C ALA A 162 3.56 3.75 3.54
N LYS A 163 4.64 3.54 4.32
CA LYS A 163 5.85 4.36 4.21
C LYS A 163 6.52 4.22 2.85
N LYS A 164 6.61 3.00 2.32
CA LYS A 164 7.14 2.76 0.98
C LYS A 164 6.29 3.44 -0.10
N ALA A 165 4.95 3.34 0.01
CA ALA A 165 4.04 4.01 -0.91
C ALA A 165 4.18 5.55 -0.88
N PHE A 166 4.43 6.12 0.30
CA PHE A 166 4.76 7.53 0.45
C PHE A 166 6.09 7.88 -0.22
N GLU A 167 7.16 7.12 0.03
CA GLU A 167 8.47 7.34 -0.60
C GLU A 167 8.38 7.30 -2.14
N ASP A 168 7.70 6.30 -2.70
CA ASP A 168 7.49 6.16 -4.15
C ASP A 168 6.68 7.34 -4.72
N SER A 169 5.67 7.83 -3.98
CA SER A 169 4.84 8.97 -4.41
C SER A 169 5.58 10.31 -4.29
N ALA A 170 6.42 10.47 -3.27
CA ALA A 170 7.27 11.64 -3.08
C ALA A 170 8.30 11.77 -4.19
N GLN A 171 8.94 10.66 -4.60
CA GLN A 171 9.86 10.65 -5.74
C GLN A 171 9.17 11.11 -7.03
N LYS A 172 7.97 10.58 -7.33
CA LYS A 172 7.20 11.00 -8.51
C LYS A 172 6.83 12.48 -8.48
N ALA A 173 6.51 13.02 -7.30
CA ALA A 173 6.23 14.44 -7.14
C ALA A 173 7.48 15.30 -7.42
N GLU A 174 8.65 14.87 -6.97
CA GLU A 174 9.92 15.55 -7.25
C GLU A 174 10.28 15.51 -8.74
N GLU A 175 10.15 14.35 -9.39
CA GLU A 175 10.38 14.20 -10.83
C GLU A 175 9.44 15.09 -11.66
N SER A 176 8.15 15.13 -11.30
CA SER A 176 7.15 15.94 -12.01
C SER A 176 7.38 17.44 -11.79
N LYS A 177 7.82 17.83 -10.59
CA LYS A 177 8.23 19.21 -10.30
C LYS A 177 9.42 19.63 -11.18
N ALA A 178 10.45 18.79 -11.30
CA ALA A 178 11.59 19.07 -12.16
C ALA A 178 11.19 19.20 -13.64
N ALA A 179 10.28 18.35 -14.12
CA ALA A 179 9.72 18.45 -15.46
C ALA A 179 8.93 19.76 -15.68
N ALA A 180 8.17 20.22 -14.68
CA ALA A 180 7.46 21.49 -14.73
C ALA A 180 8.41 22.70 -14.77
N GLU A 181 9.52 22.65 -14.02
CA GLU A 181 10.57 23.68 -14.06
C GLU A 181 11.26 23.71 -15.44
N GLU A 182 11.59 22.56 -16.03
CA GLU A 182 12.17 22.48 -17.38
C GLU A 182 11.20 22.99 -18.45
N ALA A 183 9.92 22.60 -18.38
CA ALA A 183 8.91 23.06 -19.33
C ALA A 183 8.67 24.57 -19.23
N THR A 184 8.70 25.15 -18.02
CA THR A 184 8.61 26.60 -17.81
C THR A 184 9.78 27.32 -18.47
N LYS A 185 11.01 26.81 -18.30
CA LYS A 185 12.19 27.39 -18.95
C LYS A 185 12.09 27.34 -20.48
N LYS A 186 11.62 26.24 -21.06
CA LYS A 186 11.38 26.13 -22.51
C LYS A 186 10.32 27.13 -23.00
N ALA A 187 9.27 27.37 -22.22
CA ALA A 187 8.26 28.37 -22.54
C ALA A 187 8.84 29.80 -22.51
N GLU A 188 9.69 30.12 -21.53
CA GLU A 188 10.39 31.40 -21.46
C GLU A 188 11.33 31.61 -22.66
N GLU A 189 12.12 30.60 -23.02
CA GLU A 189 13.01 30.63 -24.19
C GLU A 189 12.21 30.81 -25.50
N ALA A 190 11.09 30.10 -25.64
CA ALA A 190 10.23 30.22 -26.82
C ALA A 190 9.54 31.59 -26.90
N SER A 191 9.14 32.18 -25.76
CA SER A 191 8.59 33.53 -25.71
C SER A 191 9.64 34.57 -26.14
N ALA A 192 10.88 34.45 -25.66
CA ALA A 192 11.96 35.35 -26.08
C ALA A 192 12.25 35.24 -27.60
N ALA A 193 12.25 34.02 -28.15
CA ALA A 193 12.41 33.80 -29.58
C ALA A 193 11.26 34.38 -30.42
N LYS A 194 10.02 34.29 -29.92
CA LYS A 194 8.84 34.93 -30.52
C LYS A 194 9.00 36.45 -30.55
N ASP A 195 9.43 37.06 -29.44
CA ASP A 195 9.60 38.52 -29.36
C ASP A 195 10.68 39.00 -30.34
N GLU A 196 11.82 38.30 -30.42
CA GLU A 196 12.88 38.59 -31.38
C GLU A 196 12.41 38.44 -32.84
N ALA A 197 11.66 37.38 -33.15
CA ALA A 197 11.13 37.16 -34.50
C ALA A 197 10.09 38.22 -34.89
N THR A 198 9.27 38.67 -33.94
CA THR A 198 8.29 39.74 -34.15
C THR A 198 8.98 41.07 -34.44
N GLN A 199 10.03 41.41 -33.67
CA GLN A 199 10.82 42.62 -33.92
C GLN A 199 11.46 42.60 -35.32
N LYS A 200 12.04 41.47 -35.74
CA LYS A 200 12.60 41.32 -37.09
C LYS A 200 11.55 41.48 -38.19
N ALA A 201 10.34 40.95 -37.98
CA ALA A 201 9.24 41.11 -38.93
C ALA A 201 8.81 42.58 -39.05
N GLU A 202 8.73 43.30 -37.94
CA GLU A 202 8.42 44.75 -37.93
C GLU A 202 9.50 45.56 -38.66
N GLU A 203 10.78 45.29 -38.40
CA GLU A 203 11.89 45.96 -39.09
C GLU A 203 11.90 45.68 -40.60
N SER A 204 11.65 44.44 -41.02
CA SER A 204 11.56 44.09 -42.44
C SER A 204 10.35 44.73 -43.12
N ALA A 205 9.20 44.81 -42.44
CA ALA A 205 8.03 45.51 -42.94
C ALA A 205 8.27 47.01 -43.13
N GLN A 206 8.99 47.66 -42.19
CA GLN A 206 9.40 49.07 -42.33
C GLN A 206 10.29 49.27 -43.56
N LYS A 207 11.31 48.42 -43.77
CA LYS A 207 12.18 48.47 -44.96
C LYS A 207 11.40 48.27 -46.26
N ALA A 208 10.43 47.36 -46.27
CA ALA A 208 9.56 47.15 -47.43
C ALA A 208 8.72 48.39 -47.75
N ASN A 209 8.19 49.08 -46.74
CA ASN A 209 7.45 50.33 -46.92
C ASN A 209 8.36 51.44 -47.48
N GLU A 210 9.56 51.63 -46.92
CA GLU A 210 10.53 52.61 -47.43
C GLU A 210 10.95 52.33 -48.88
N ALA A 211 11.19 51.07 -49.23
CA ALA A 211 11.55 50.67 -50.59
C ALA A 211 10.38 50.89 -51.57
N THR A 212 9.15 50.65 -51.12
CA THR A 212 7.93 50.94 -51.90
C THR A 212 7.79 52.43 -52.17
N GLN A 213 8.00 53.28 -51.16
CA GLN A 213 7.95 54.74 -51.31
C GLN A 213 9.01 55.23 -52.32
N LYS A 214 10.25 54.73 -52.24
CA LYS A 214 11.31 55.06 -53.23
C LYS A 214 10.97 54.61 -54.65
N ALA A 215 10.30 53.47 -54.80
CA ALA A 215 9.83 52.99 -56.09
C ALA A 215 8.73 53.89 -56.68
N GLU A 216 7.81 54.38 -55.84
CA GLU A 216 6.77 55.35 -56.21
C GLU A 216 7.39 56.69 -56.64
N GLU A 217 8.35 57.21 -55.87
CA GLU A 217 9.08 58.44 -56.21
C GLU A 217 9.84 58.31 -57.54
N SER A 218 10.54 57.19 -57.75
CA SER A 218 11.26 56.92 -59.01
C SER A 218 10.31 56.72 -60.19
N ALA A 219 9.11 56.17 -59.95
CA ALA A 219 8.08 56.03 -60.97
C ALA A 219 7.54 57.40 -61.41
N ALA A 220 7.32 58.32 -60.46
CA ALA A 220 6.92 59.70 -60.74
C ALA A 220 8.01 60.43 -61.55
N ALA A 221 9.30 60.31 -61.16
CA ALA A 221 10.41 60.92 -61.89
C ALA A 221 10.54 60.40 -63.34
N ALA A 222 10.32 59.10 -63.56
CA ALA A 222 10.31 58.52 -64.90
C ALA A 222 9.11 59.00 -65.75
N GLU A 223 7.97 59.28 -65.13
CA GLU A 223 6.81 59.88 -65.80
C GLU A 223 7.09 61.32 -66.22
N ASP A 224 7.71 62.11 -65.35
CA ASP A 224 8.09 63.50 -65.65
C ASP A 224 9.15 63.58 -66.75
N ALA A 225 10.18 62.72 -66.73
CA ALA A 225 11.16 62.64 -67.81
C ALA A 225 10.52 62.23 -69.15
N ARG A 226 9.52 61.34 -69.12
CA ARG A 226 8.75 60.98 -70.32
C ARG A 226 7.98 62.17 -70.89
N LYS A 227 7.35 62.99 -70.04
CA LYS A 227 6.63 64.21 -70.49
C LYS A 227 7.58 65.20 -71.15
N LYS A 228 8.76 65.42 -70.58
CA LYS A 228 9.76 66.32 -71.16
C LYS A 228 10.31 65.82 -72.50
N VAL A 229 10.54 64.52 -72.68
CA VAL A 229 10.90 63.94 -73.99
C VAL A 229 9.80 64.21 -75.02
N GLU A 230 8.52 64.05 -74.63
CA GLU A 230 7.38 64.32 -75.50
C GLU A 230 7.31 65.79 -75.91
N GLU A 231 7.54 66.73 -74.99
CA GLU A 231 7.65 68.17 -75.29
C GLU A 231 8.84 68.50 -76.19
N ALA A 232 10.02 67.90 -75.96
CA ALA A 232 11.21 68.12 -76.78
C ALA A 232 11.03 67.56 -78.20
N ALA A 233 10.37 66.42 -78.34
CA ALA A 233 10.03 65.83 -79.64
C ALA A 233 9.10 66.73 -80.45
N GLN A 234 8.08 67.34 -79.80
CA GLN A 234 7.19 68.30 -80.46
C GLN A 234 7.94 69.53 -80.97
N LYS A 235 8.81 70.13 -80.13
CA LYS A 235 9.64 71.29 -80.54
C LYS A 235 10.59 70.95 -81.67
N LEU A 236 11.22 69.78 -81.61
CA LEU A 236 12.09 69.31 -82.69
C LEU A 236 11.31 69.13 -84.00
N GLU A 237 10.10 68.58 -83.96
CA GLU A 237 9.24 68.45 -85.14
C GLU A 237 8.91 69.82 -85.77
N GLU A 238 8.63 70.84 -84.95
CA GLU A 238 8.43 72.23 -85.40
C GLU A 238 9.70 72.85 -86.02
N SER A 239 10.85 72.68 -85.37
CA SER A 239 12.14 73.19 -85.87
C SER A 239 12.56 72.52 -87.18
N VAL A 240 12.35 71.21 -87.32
CA VAL A 240 12.63 70.46 -88.55
C VAL A 240 11.69 70.88 -89.68
N LYS A 241 10.39 71.12 -89.40
CA LYS A 241 9.46 71.68 -90.39
C LYS A 241 9.94 73.05 -90.88
N THR A 242 10.37 73.91 -89.97
CA THR A 242 10.90 75.25 -90.28
C THR A 242 12.17 75.15 -91.14
N ALA A 243 13.14 74.31 -90.75
CA ALA A 243 14.36 74.09 -91.51
C ALA A 243 14.11 73.46 -92.89
N LYS A 244 13.10 72.60 -93.03
CA LYS A 244 12.68 72.01 -94.31
C LYS A 244 12.09 73.07 -95.25
N VAL A 245 11.22 73.94 -94.74
CA VAL A 245 10.68 75.08 -95.50
C VAL A 245 11.81 76.03 -95.95
N ALA A 246 12.80 76.26 -95.09
CA ALA A 246 13.96 77.10 -95.39
C ALA A 246 14.89 76.49 -96.46
N THR A 247 15.07 75.16 -96.45
CA THR A 247 15.88 74.43 -97.45
C THR A 247 15.18 74.30 -98.80
N ASP A 248 13.87 74.04 -98.82
CA ASP A 248 13.06 74.04 -100.06
C ASP A 248 13.04 75.44 -100.72
N ALA A 249 13.07 76.52 -99.93
CA ALA A 249 13.21 77.89 -100.43
C ALA A 249 14.65 78.23 -100.91
N ALA A 250 15.68 77.56 -100.37
CA ALA A 250 17.09 77.77 -100.74
C ALA A 250 17.43 77.20 -102.12
N GLU A 251 16.78 76.13 -102.56
CA GLU A 251 16.95 75.55 -103.90
C GLU A 251 16.57 76.56 -105.02
N VAL A 252 15.82 77.61 -104.68
CA VAL A 252 15.33 78.66 -105.58
C VAL A 252 16.24 79.91 -105.63
N ALA A 253 17.09 80.15 -104.62
CA ALA A 253 17.87 81.40 -104.48
C ALA A 253 19.38 81.17 -104.69
N LYS A 254 19.95 81.70 -105.79
CA LYS A 254 21.36 81.50 -106.15
C LYS A 254 22.22 82.77 -106.12
N LYS A 255 21.91 83.81 -105.33
CA LYS A 255 22.71 85.05 -105.37
C LYS A 255 22.90 85.94 -104.12
N ASP A 256 22.29 85.69 -102.96
CA ASP A 256 22.42 86.59 -101.80
C ASP A 256 23.07 85.93 -100.57
N GLU A 257 24.16 86.53 -100.08
CA GLU A 257 25.00 86.05 -98.97
C GLU A 257 24.29 86.16 -97.60
N ASP A 258 23.44 87.18 -97.42
CA ASP A 258 22.68 87.42 -96.18
C ASP A 258 21.62 86.33 -95.93
N GLU A 259 21.00 85.81 -96.99
CA GLU A 259 19.97 84.76 -96.94
C GLU A 259 20.57 83.37 -96.65
N ALA A 260 21.85 83.15 -96.98
CA ALA A 260 22.59 81.95 -96.62
C ALA A 260 22.98 81.95 -95.13
N ILE A 261 23.32 83.12 -94.58
CA ILE A 261 23.64 83.30 -93.15
C ILE A 261 22.40 83.08 -92.28
N GLU A 262 21.23 83.55 -92.69
CA GLU A 262 19.97 83.34 -91.97
C GLU A 262 19.59 81.85 -91.92
N ARG A 263 19.69 81.14 -93.06
CA ARG A 263 19.45 79.69 -93.13
C ARG A 263 20.46 78.87 -92.32
N GLN A 264 21.72 79.30 -92.28
CA GLN A 264 22.73 78.68 -91.43
C GLN A 264 22.36 78.82 -89.94
N LYS A 265 21.82 79.97 -89.51
CA LYS A 265 21.33 80.16 -88.14
C LYS A 265 20.12 79.27 -87.82
N GLU A 266 19.20 79.09 -88.77
CA GLU A 266 18.04 78.20 -88.60
C GLU A 266 18.45 76.72 -88.53
N ALA A 267 19.39 76.28 -89.37
CA ALA A 267 19.96 74.94 -89.30
C ALA A 267 20.68 74.70 -87.98
N GLN A 268 21.40 75.70 -87.48
CA GLN A 268 22.10 75.64 -86.21
C GLN A 268 21.13 75.61 -85.01
N ALA A 269 20.02 76.36 -85.08
CA ALA A 269 18.94 76.27 -84.10
C ALA A 269 18.24 74.89 -84.11
N ALA A 270 18.10 74.26 -85.28
CA ALA A 270 17.60 72.90 -85.38
C ALA A 270 18.59 71.86 -84.81
N GLU A 271 19.90 72.02 -85.04
CA GLU A 271 20.94 71.19 -84.42
C GLU A 271 20.97 71.33 -82.89
N ASP A 272 20.76 72.54 -82.37
CA ASP A 272 20.66 72.81 -80.93
C ASP A 272 19.41 72.12 -80.32
N GLU A 273 18.26 72.16 -81.00
CA GLU A 273 17.05 71.44 -80.58
C GLU A 273 17.20 69.91 -80.69
N VAL A 274 17.91 69.38 -81.70
CA VAL A 274 18.29 67.95 -81.76
C VAL A 274 19.14 67.57 -80.55
N THR A 275 20.14 68.38 -80.21
CA THR A 275 21.04 68.12 -79.07
C THR A 275 20.25 68.12 -77.75
N LYS A 276 19.30 69.04 -77.60
CA LYS A 276 18.41 69.13 -76.43
C LYS A 276 17.47 67.92 -76.33
N ALA A 277 16.84 67.52 -77.43
CA ALA A 277 16.00 66.33 -77.48
C ALA A 277 16.79 65.05 -77.16
N LEU A 278 18.03 64.95 -77.67
CA LEU A 278 18.92 63.82 -77.38
C LEU A 278 19.29 63.76 -75.88
N ASN A 279 19.54 64.90 -75.24
CA ASN A 279 19.81 64.96 -73.80
C ASN A 279 18.59 64.57 -72.95
N GLU A 280 17.38 64.95 -73.38
CA GLU A 280 16.15 64.57 -72.67
C GLU A 280 15.86 63.07 -72.79
N VAL A 281 16.11 62.48 -73.98
CA VAL A 281 16.00 61.02 -74.18
C VAL A 281 16.97 60.27 -73.25
N LYS A 282 18.23 60.74 -73.14
CA LYS A 282 19.20 60.16 -72.19
C LYS A 282 18.70 60.25 -70.74
N SER A 283 18.17 61.40 -70.34
CA SER A 283 17.60 61.58 -68.99
C SER A 283 16.41 60.64 -68.73
N GLN A 284 15.57 60.39 -69.74
CA GLN A 284 14.47 59.44 -69.64
C GLN A 284 14.97 57.99 -69.49
N GLU A 285 16.01 57.58 -70.22
CA GLU A 285 16.59 56.24 -70.08
C GLU A 285 17.16 56.02 -68.67
N GLU A 286 17.88 57.01 -68.13
CA GLU A 286 18.37 56.99 -66.75
C GLU A 286 17.21 56.89 -65.73
N ALA A 287 16.13 57.66 -65.94
CA ALA A 287 14.96 57.61 -65.05
C ALA A 287 14.23 56.26 -65.11
N LYS A 288 14.17 55.61 -66.28
CA LYS A 288 13.60 54.25 -66.43
C LYS A 288 14.44 53.19 -65.73
N GLU A 289 15.77 53.25 -65.87
CA GLU A 289 16.67 52.34 -65.14
C GLU A 289 16.57 52.53 -63.63
N ASN A 290 16.52 53.78 -63.15
CA ASN A 290 16.30 54.08 -61.73
C ASN A 290 14.96 53.53 -61.22
N LYS A 291 13.87 53.72 -61.99
CA LYS A 291 12.56 53.12 -61.67
C LYS A 291 12.63 51.61 -61.57
N LYS A 292 13.29 50.95 -62.53
CA LYS A 292 13.42 49.49 -62.56
C LYS A 292 14.21 48.97 -61.35
N ALA A 293 15.33 49.62 -61.02
CA ALA A 293 16.12 49.29 -59.84
C ALA A 293 15.33 49.48 -58.54
N ALA A 294 14.59 50.59 -58.41
CA ALA A 294 13.76 50.85 -57.24
C ALA A 294 12.60 49.85 -57.09
N LEU A 295 11.96 49.45 -58.21
CA LEU A 295 10.91 48.43 -58.20
C LEU A 295 11.45 47.06 -57.82
N GLN A 296 12.63 46.69 -58.32
CA GLN A 296 13.29 45.44 -57.93
C GLN A 296 13.61 45.43 -56.43
N ALA A 297 14.20 46.51 -55.90
CA ALA A 297 14.49 46.65 -54.47
C ALA A 297 13.21 46.60 -53.61
N SER A 298 12.10 47.19 -54.07
CA SER A 298 10.79 47.09 -53.40
C SER A 298 10.29 45.66 -53.34
N ASN A 299 10.37 44.92 -54.45
CA ASN A 299 9.93 43.52 -54.49
C ASN A 299 10.80 42.61 -53.59
N GLU A 300 12.12 42.80 -53.60
CA GLU A 300 13.04 42.07 -52.72
C GLU A 300 12.76 42.37 -51.24
N ALA A 301 12.52 43.63 -50.88
CA ALA A 301 12.20 44.01 -49.52
C ALA A 301 10.84 43.44 -49.06
N LYS A 302 9.84 43.39 -49.94
CA LYS A 302 8.54 42.74 -49.65
C LYS A 302 8.69 41.24 -49.41
N ALA A 303 9.46 40.55 -50.25
CA ALA A 303 9.73 39.12 -50.05
C ALA A 303 10.42 38.84 -48.71
N GLN A 304 11.38 39.68 -48.31
CA GLN A 304 12.03 39.59 -46.99
C GLN A 304 11.06 39.84 -45.82
N ALA A 305 10.12 40.78 -45.98
CA ALA A 305 9.09 41.05 -44.98
C ALA A 305 8.11 39.87 -44.83
N GLU A 306 7.71 39.24 -45.94
CA GLU A 306 6.87 38.04 -45.91
C GLU A 306 7.58 36.86 -45.23
N GLU A 307 8.86 36.62 -45.54
CA GLU A 307 9.66 35.56 -44.89
C GLU A 307 9.82 35.82 -43.38
N ALA A 308 10.06 37.07 -42.99
CA ALA A 308 10.19 37.44 -41.58
C ALA A 308 8.86 37.27 -40.83
N LEU A 309 7.73 37.60 -41.47
CA LEU A 309 6.39 37.39 -40.91
C LEU A 309 6.08 35.90 -40.72
N GLU A 310 6.43 35.05 -41.68
CA GLU A 310 6.27 33.59 -41.56
C GLU A 310 7.05 33.04 -40.37
N LYS A 311 8.31 33.46 -40.21
CA LYS A 311 9.15 33.09 -39.04
C LYS A 311 8.55 33.58 -37.73
N SER A 312 8.02 34.80 -37.67
CA SER A 312 7.33 35.34 -36.49
C SER A 312 6.11 34.49 -36.13
N ASN A 313 5.27 34.14 -37.11
CA ASN A 313 4.10 33.29 -36.89
C ASN A 313 4.49 31.87 -36.42
N ALA A 314 5.55 31.28 -36.97
CA ALA A 314 6.07 29.99 -36.54
C ALA A 314 6.58 30.05 -35.09
N ALA A 315 7.35 31.09 -34.74
CA ALA A 315 7.85 31.30 -33.38
C ALA A 315 6.70 31.52 -32.38
N LYS A 316 5.64 32.24 -32.78
CA LYS A 316 4.43 32.40 -31.96
C LYS A 316 3.75 31.07 -31.69
N ALA A 317 3.58 30.22 -32.70
CA ALA A 317 2.98 28.89 -32.53
C ALA A 317 3.81 28.01 -31.57
N GLN A 318 5.14 28.05 -31.69
CA GLN A 318 6.05 27.33 -30.78
C GLN A 318 5.97 27.85 -29.34
N ALA A 319 5.87 29.17 -29.14
CA ALA A 319 5.69 29.75 -27.81
C ALA A 319 4.37 29.33 -27.16
N GLU A 320 3.26 29.35 -27.91
CA GLU A 320 1.95 28.91 -27.43
C GLU A 320 1.94 27.40 -27.08
N GLU A 321 2.62 26.57 -27.87
CA GLU A 321 2.77 25.14 -27.56
C GLU A 321 3.62 24.90 -26.30
N ALA A 322 4.75 25.59 -26.18
CA ALA A 322 5.63 25.49 -25.02
C ALA A 322 4.91 25.96 -23.73
N GLU A 323 4.11 27.03 -23.81
CA GLU A 323 3.28 27.49 -22.69
C GLU A 323 2.24 26.44 -22.28
N ARG A 324 1.55 25.82 -23.24
CA ARG A 324 0.62 24.72 -22.94
C ARG A 324 1.30 23.53 -22.27
N GLN A 325 2.49 23.15 -22.74
CA GLN A 325 3.27 22.08 -22.12
C GLN A 325 3.71 22.45 -20.69
N ALA A 326 4.10 23.71 -20.46
CA ALA A 326 4.45 24.19 -19.13
C ALA A 326 3.25 24.19 -18.16
N VAL A 327 2.07 24.58 -18.62
CA VAL A 327 0.84 24.50 -17.82
C VAL A 327 0.49 23.05 -17.49
N ALA A 328 0.48 22.16 -18.48
CA ALA A 328 0.18 20.74 -18.27
C ALA A 328 1.19 20.07 -17.30
N ALA A 329 2.48 20.42 -17.40
CA ALA A 329 3.50 19.90 -16.50
C ALA A 329 3.31 20.42 -15.06
N LYS A 330 2.88 21.68 -14.88
CA LYS A 330 2.55 22.23 -13.55
C LYS A 330 1.33 21.52 -12.95
N GLU A 331 0.28 21.28 -13.74
CA GLU A 331 -0.90 20.55 -13.29
C GLU A 331 -0.55 19.11 -12.85
N ASP A 332 0.27 18.39 -13.62
CA ASP A 332 0.74 17.04 -13.25
C ASP A 332 1.60 17.08 -11.98
N ALA A 333 2.49 18.07 -11.82
CA ALA A 333 3.28 18.25 -10.61
C ALA A 333 2.41 18.52 -9.37
N GLU A 334 1.38 19.35 -9.48
CA GLU A 334 0.41 19.61 -8.41
C GLU A 334 -0.39 18.34 -8.06
N GLU A 335 -0.80 17.56 -9.06
CA GLU A 335 -1.48 16.29 -8.84
C GLU A 335 -0.58 15.29 -8.10
N LYS A 336 0.67 15.12 -8.53
CA LYS A 336 1.61 14.21 -7.85
C LYS A 336 1.93 14.67 -6.44
N LEU A 337 2.03 15.98 -6.21
CA LEU A 337 2.21 16.53 -4.86
C LEU A 337 1.01 16.23 -3.97
N ARG A 338 -0.22 16.36 -4.48
CA ARG A 338 -1.43 15.97 -3.74
C ARG A 338 -1.42 14.49 -3.38
N LEU A 339 -1.11 13.60 -4.32
CA LEU A 339 -1.02 12.15 -4.08
C LEU A 339 0.07 11.81 -3.07
N SER A 340 1.24 12.47 -3.14
CA SER A 340 2.31 12.32 -2.14
C SER A 340 1.85 12.72 -0.74
N ASN A 341 1.12 13.84 -0.60
CA ASN A 341 0.57 14.27 0.68
C ASN A 341 -0.51 13.29 1.21
N GLU A 342 -1.35 12.75 0.35
CA GLU A 342 -2.33 11.72 0.73
C GLU A 342 -1.64 10.43 1.21
N ALA A 343 -0.60 9.98 0.50
CA ALA A 343 0.20 8.82 0.90
C ALA A 343 0.93 9.08 2.23
N LYS A 344 1.42 10.30 2.45
CA LYS A 344 2.01 10.71 3.74
C LYS A 344 1.01 10.57 4.89
N GLN A 345 -0.21 11.09 4.70
CA GLN A 345 -1.25 10.99 5.72
C GLN A 345 -1.59 9.52 6.02
N GLN A 346 -1.70 8.67 5.00
CA GLN A 346 -1.92 7.24 5.19
C GLN A 346 -0.78 6.56 5.97
N ALA A 347 0.47 6.95 5.72
CA ALA A 347 1.61 6.43 6.46
C ALA A 347 1.58 6.87 7.95
N GLU A 348 1.21 8.12 8.23
CA GLU A 348 1.05 8.63 9.59
C GLU A 348 -0.12 7.93 10.33
N GLU A 349 -1.25 7.72 9.65
CA GLU A 349 -2.38 6.98 10.22
C GLU A 349 -2.05 5.49 10.47
N ALA A 350 -1.29 4.86 9.57
CA ALA A 350 -0.82 3.49 9.76
C ALA A 350 0.13 3.40 10.96
N GLN A 351 1.05 4.36 11.10
CA GLN A 351 1.95 4.43 12.25
C GLN A 351 1.17 4.59 13.57
N ALA A 352 0.19 5.50 13.63
CA ALA A 352 -0.63 5.69 14.83
C ALA A 352 -1.37 4.39 15.23
N LYS A 353 -1.92 3.66 14.25
CA LYS A 353 -2.55 2.35 14.49
C LYS A 353 -1.55 1.29 14.97
N ALA A 354 -0.32 1.30 14.45
CA ALA A 354 0.72 0.39 14.91
C ALA A 354 1.16 0.68 16.34
N GLU A 355 1.28 1.95 16.72
CA GLU A 355 1.57 2.36 18.11
C GLU A 355 0.44 1.95 19.06
N GLU A 356 -0.82 2.11 18.65
CA GLU A 356 -1.97 1.65 19.44
C GLU A 356 -2.00 0.13 19.59
N ALA A 357 -1.77 -0.62 18.50
CA ALA A 357 -1.73 -2.08 18.53
C ALA A 357 -0.57 -2.60 19.39
N GLU A 358 0.59 -1.96 19.35
CA GLU A 358 1.73 -2.31 20.22
C GLU A 358 1.40 -2.05 21.69
N LYS A 359 0.74 -0.94 22.02
CA LYS A 359 0.26 -0.67 23.37
C LYS A 359 -0.73 -1.75 23.85
N GLN A 360 -1.68 -2.13 23.01
CA GLN A 360 -2.63 -3.21 23.33
C GLN A 360 -1.93 -4.56 23.51
N ALA A 361 -0.90 -4.86 22.71
CA ALA A 361 -0.10 -6.07 22.86
C ALA A 361 0.67 -6.09 24.19
N ILE A 362 1.26 -4.96 24.60
CA ILE A 362 1.94 -4.82 25.89
C ILE A 362 0.93 -5.01 27.03
N GLU A 363 -0.22 -4.32 27.00
CA GLU A 363 -1.25 -4.45 28.04
C GLU A 363 -1.81 -5.87 28.13
N ALA A 364 -2.03 -6.55 26.99
CA ALA A 364 -2.48 -7.94 26.96
C ALA A 364 -1.42 -8.90 27.49
N GLN A 365 -0.13 -8.65 27.21
CA GLN A 365 0.97 -9.41 27.77
C GLN A 365 1.07 -9.23 29.29
N GLU A 366 0.98 -8.00 29.80
CA GLU A 366 0.96 -7.73 31.24
C GLU A 366 -0.22 -8.43 31.94
N GLN A 367 -1.40 -8.43 31.32
CA GLN A 367 -2.56 -9.17 31.83
C GLN A 367 -2.33 -10.69 31.84
N ALA A 368 -1.69 -11.23 30.80
CA ALA A 368 -1.32 -12.66 30.76
C ALA A 368 -0.29 -13.01 31.82
N GLU A 369 0.73 -12.18 32.02
CA GLU A 369 1.74 -12.35 33.07
C GLU A 369 1.12 -12.30 34.47
N LYS A 370 0.19 -11.36 34.70
CA LYS A 370 -0.57 -11.28 35.95
C LYS A 370 -1.47 -12.50 36.16
N ALA A 371 -2.15 -12.96 35.11
CA ALA A 371 -2.97 -14.19 35.18
C ALA A 371 -2.12 -15.41 35.51
N VAL A 372 -0.88 -15.51 34.99
CA VAL A 372 0.09 -16.56 35.36
C VAL A 372 0.50 -16.46 36.83
N GLU A 373 0.72 -15.25 37.34
CA GLU A 373 1.06 -15.04 38.76
C GLU A 373 -0.11 -15.41 39.68
N ASP A 374 -1.32 -14.91 39.39
CA ASP A 374 -2.54 -15.23 40.13
C ASP A 374 -2.83 -16.74 40.10
N ALA A 375 -2.57 -17.38 38.95
CA ALA A 375 -2.69 -18.82 38.80
C ALA A 375 -1.73 -19.58 39.72
N ASN A 376 -0.45 -19.21 39.70
CA ASN A 376 0.56 -19.84 40.53
C ASN A 376 0.29 -19.63 42.03
N ASN A 377 -0.17 -18.44 42.42
CA ASN A 377 -0.52 -18.13 43.80
C ASN A 377 -1.70 -18.98 44.29
N LYS A 378 -2.78 -19.07 43.50
CA LYS A 378 -3.94 -19.91 43.85
C LYS A 378 -3.62 -21.41 43.89
N VAL A 379 -2.70 -21.88 43.05
CA VAL A 379 -2.22 -23.26 43.12
C VAL A 379 -1.42 -23.50 44.41
N ALA A 380 -0.56 -22.55 44.80
CA ALA A 380 0.17 -22.63 46.06
C ALA A 380 -0.79 -22.59 47.28
N GLU A 381 -1.84 -21.76 47.23
CA GLU A 381 -2.90 -21.73 48.25
C GLU A 381 -3.65 -23.06 48.32
N ALA A 382 -4.02 -23.64 47.18
CA ALA A 382 -4.67 -24.94 47.12
C ALA A 382 -3.76 -26.06 47.66
N GLU A 383 -2.47 -26.07 47.35
CA GLU A 383 -1.49 -27.01 47.89
C GLU A 383 -1.36 -26.86 49.42
N ALA A 384 -1.22 -25.63 49.91
CA ALA A 384 -1.11 -25.35 51.35
C ALA A 384 -2.38 -25.76 52.11
N TYR A 385 -3.54 -25.48 51.53
CA TYR A 385 -4.83 -25.88 52.09
C TYR A 385 -4.96 -27.40 52.19
N LEU A 386 -4.62 -28.12 51.10
CA LEU A 386 -4.68 -29.58 51.09
C LEU A 386 -3.71 -30.20 52.10
N GLU A 387 -2.51 -29.64 52.27
CA GLU A 387 -1.56 -30.07 53.31
C GLU A 387 -2.07 -29.80 54.74
N GLU A 388 -2.78 -28.70 54.97
CA GLU A 388 -3.42 -28.44 56.26
C GLU A 388 -4.56 -29.44 56.55
N GLN A 389 -5.41 -29.72 55.56
CA GLN A 389 -6.47 -30.74 55.70
C GLN A 389 -5.87 -32.13 55.92
N LYS A 390 -4.74 -32.44 55.28
CA LYS A 390 -4.01 -33.70 55.47
C LYS A 390 -3.56 -33.89 56.91
N LYS A 391 -3.11 -32.83 57.58
CA LYS A 391 -2.71 -32.88 59.00
C LYS A 391 -3.89 -33.05 59.95
N LYS A 392 -5.06 -32.55 59.57
CA LYS A 392 -6.30 -32.63 60.38
C LYS A 392 -7.06 -33.94 60.22
N ALA A 393 -6.86 -34.68 59.12
CA ALA A 393 -7.57 -35.92 58.85
C ALA A 393 -6.94 -37.11 59.61
N GLU A 394 -7.61 -37.62 60.64
CA GLU A 394 -7.22 -38.86 61.35
C GLU A 394 -7.67 -40.10 60.57
N GLY A 395 -6.94 -40.44 59.50
CA GLY A 395 -7.15 -41.67 58.70
C GLY A 395 -8.35 -41.64 57.75
N ALA A 396 -9.50 -41.11 58.17
CA ALA A 396 -10.70 -40.96 57.34
C ALA A 396 -10.57 -39.76 56.37
N GLY A 397 -10.71 -40.00 55.05
CA GLY A 397 -10.64 -38.97 54.01
C GLY A 397 -9.24 -38.61 53.50
N GLN A 398 -8.20 -39.30 53.97
CA GLN A 398 -6.82 -39.10 53.52
C GLN A 398 -6.58 -39.57 52.08
N GLY A 399 -7.26 -40.63 51.63
CA GLY A 399 -7.24 -41.07 50.24
C GLY A 399 -7.82 -40.01 49.30
N THR A 400 -8.88 -39.35 49.74
CA THR A 400 -9.47 -38.20 49.05
C THR A 400 -8.45 -37.06 48.89
N ILE A 401 -7.74 -36.70 49.97
CA ILE A 401 -6.71 -35.65 49.96
C ILE A 401 -5.55 -36.03 49.04
N TRP A 402 -5.11 -37.29 49.06
CA TRP A 402 -4.03 -37.76 48.20
C TRP A 402 -4.37 -37.64 46.70
N PHE A 403 -5.58 -38.05 46.31
CA PHE A 403 -6.04 -37.94 44.92
C PHE A 403 -6.04 -36.49 44.45
N MET A 404 -6.43 -35.56 45.32
CA MET A 404 -6.41 -34.14 45.01
C MET A 404 -5.01 -33.57 44.94
N GLN A 405 -4.13 -33.89 45.89
CA GLN A 405 -2.73 -33.50 45.81
C GLN A 405 -2.10 -33.97 44.48
N ARG A 406 -2.46 -35.17 44.03
CA ARG A 406 -2.02 -35.70 42.73
C ARG A 406 -2.60 -34.92 41.55
N GLU A 407 -3.89 -34.56 41.59
CA GLU A 407 -4.53 -33.71 40.58
C GLU A 407 -3.91 -32.30 40.51
N VAL A 408 -3.68 -31.66 41.67
CA VAL A 408 -3.04 -30.34 41.76
C VAL A 408 -1.61 -30.39 41.23
N THR A 409 -0.82 -31.38 41.65
CA THR A 409 0.55 -31.59 41.17
C THR A 409 0.57 -31.85 39.66
N GLY A 410 -0.41 -32.61 39.16
CA GLY A 410 -0.62 -32.87 37.74
C GLY A 410 -0.88 -31.59 36.97
N LYS A 411 -1.85 -30.76 37.40
CA LYS A 411 -2.15 -29.46 36.78
C LYS A 411 -0.96 -28.52 36.82
N LYS A 412 -0.27 -28.42 37.96
CA LYS A 412 0.94 -27.59 38.15
C LYS A 412 2.06 -27.94 37.19
N LYS A 413 2.24 -29.22 36.87
CA LYS A 413 3.26 -29.67 35.90
C LYS A 413 3.04 -29.09 34.50
N PHE A 414 1.79 -28.85 34.12
CA PHE A 414 1.43 -28.32 32.80
C PHE A 414 1.11 -26.83 32.83
N MET A 415 1.23 -26.16 33.98
CA MET A 415 1.10 -24.72 34.05
C MET A 415 2.35 -24.01 33.52
N PRO A 416 2.20 -22.88 32.83
CA PRO A 416 3.32 -22.07 32.39
C PRO A 416 4.00 -21.39 33.58
N VAL A 417 5.33 -21.46 33.62
CA VAL A 417 6.14 -20.60 34.49
C VAL A 417 6.45 -19.28 33.81
N ARG A 418 6.71 -18.23 34.61
CA ARG A 418 7.02 -16.82 34.27
C ARG A 418 8.00 -16.55 33.09
N LYS A 419 8.58 -17.58 32.45
CA LYS A 419 9.49 -17.46 31.29
C LYS A 419 9.20 -18.47 30.16
N GLY A 420 7.94 -18.72 29.83
CA GLY A 420 7.56 -19.43 28.60
C GLY A 420 8.07 -20.88 28.48
N GLY A 421 8.55 -21.47 29.57
CA GLY A 421 8.96 -22.86 29.63
C GLY A 421 7.86 -23.66 30.31
N ILE A 422 7.39 -24.74 29.68
CA ILE A 422 6.77 -25.83 30.43
C ILE A 422 7.89 -26.50 31.23
N VAL A 423 7.64 -26.88 32.48
CA VAL A 423 8.60 -27.68 33.27
C VAL A 423 8.85 -28.98 32.52
N LYS A 424 9.99 -29.08 31.83
CA LYS A 424 10.47 -30.33 31.25
C LYS A 424 10.91 -31.24 32.38
N ASN A 425 10.46 -32.51 32.29
CA ASN A 425 10.65 -33.59 33.27
C ASN A 425 12.06 -33.70 33.84
#